data_AF-A0A662VNC9-F1
#
_entry.id   AF-A0A662VNC9-F1
#
_cell.length_a   1.000
_cell.length_b   1.000
_cell.length_c   1.000
_cell.angle_alpha   90.00
_cell.angle_beta   90.00
_cell.angle_gamma   90.00
#
_symmetry.space_group_name_H-M   'P 1'
#
loop_
_entity.id
_entity.type
_entity.pdbx_description
1 polymer ?
#
loop_
_entity_poly.entity_id
_entity_poly.type
_entity_poly.pdbx_seq_one_letter_code
_entity_poly.pdbx_strand_id
1 'polypeptide(L)' 'MLNRCVVVELDDEIGIEAGKIHAEMKPKVKDFGMIDALILASANKKGLKVLTGDKHFEHFENVVML' A
#
# COMPACT_ATOMS: atom_id res chain seq x y z
N MET A 1 -19.18 -5.77 13.84
CA MET A 1 -19.02 -4.48 14.54
C MET A 1 -17.73 -3.84 14.03
N LEU A 2 -17.83 -2.83 13.16
CA LEU A 2 -16.72 -2.02 12.62
C LEU A 2 -16.70 -0.64 13.31
N ASN A 3 -16.79 -0.63 14.63
CA ASN A 3 -16.98 0.60 15.43
C ASN A 3 -15.67 1.19 15.95
N ARG A 4 -14.51 0.61 15.57
CA ARG A 4 -13.17 1.12 15.90
C ARG A 4 -12.23 1.14 14.69
N CYS A 5 -12.74 0.84 13.50
CA CYS A 5 -11.97 0.87 12.27
C CYS A 5 -12.89 1.27 11.10
N VAL A 6 -12.27 1.81 10.06
CA VAL A 6 -12.92 2.06 8.77
C VAL A 6 -12.34 1.06 7.79
N VAL A 7 -13.22 0.43 7.00
CA VAL A 7 -12.81 -0.39 5.86
C VAL A 7 -12.67 0.57 4.67
N VAL A 8 -11.48 0.62 4.08
CA VAL A 8 -11.26 1.35 2.83
C VAL A 8 -11.69 0.44 1.70
N GLU A 9 -12.76 0.82 1.00
CA GLU A 9 -13.19 0.12 -0.20
C GLU A 9 -12.20 0.37 -1.35
N LEU A 10 -12.03 -0.64 -2.19
CA LEU A 10 -11.22 -0.56 -3.40
C LEU A 10 -12.07 0.00 -4.54
N ASP A 11 -11.45 0.80 -5.38
CA ASP A 11 -12.04 1.30 -6.63
C ASP A 11 -11.02 1.25 -7.76
N ASP A 12 -11.48 1.55 -8.97
CA ASP A 12 -10.68 1.46 -10.18
C ASP A 12 -9.41 2.33 -10.13
N GLU A 13 -9.48 3.50 -9.49
CA GLU A 13 -8.32 4.38 -9.36
C GLU A 13 -7.26 3.79 -8.43
N ILE A 14 -7.68 3.16 -7.32
CA ILE A 14 -6.77 2.41 -6.44
C ILE A 14 -6.14 1.25 -7.21
N GLY A 15 -6.93 0.52 -7.99
CA GLY A 15 -6.43 -0.61 -8.79
C GLY A 15 -5.40 -0.19 -9.84
N ILE A 16 -5.66 0.91 -10.57
CA ILE A 16 -4.74 1.47 -11.55
C ILE A 16 -3.44 1.91 -10.88
N GLU A 17 -3.52 2.59 -9.74
CA GLU A 17 -2.35 3.08 -9.02
C GLU A 17 -1.52 1.93 -8.43
N ALA A 18 -2.17 0.92 -7.86
CA ALA A 18 -1.51 -0.29 -7.39
C ALA A 18 -0.75 -0.99 -8.52
N GLY A 19 -1.34 -1.08 -9.72
CA GLY A 19 -0.70 -1.64 -10.90
C GLY A 19 0.59 -0.89 -11.29
N LYS A 20 0.56 0.45 -11.24
CA LYS A 20 1.75 1.29 -11.50
C LYS A 20 2.84 1.08 -10.44
N ILE A 21 2.47 1.14 -9.16
CA ILE A 21 3.41 0.92 -8.04
C ILE A 21 4.05 -0.46 -8.17
N HIS A 22 3.26 -1.51 -8.44
CA HIS A 22 3.79 -2.86 -8.60
C HIS A 22 4.74 -2.96 -9.79
N ALA A 23 4.40 -2.39 -10.95
CA ALA A 23 5.28 -2.38 -12.12
C ALA A 23 6.62 -1.67 -11.84
N GLU A 24 6.60 -0.59 -11.06
CA GLU A 24 7.79 0.14 -10.67
C GLU A 24 8.66 -0.62 -9.65
N MET A 25 8.03 -1.26 -8.67
CA MET A 25 8.71 -1.86 -7.52
C MET A 25 9.17 -3.30 -7.76
N LYS A 26 8.43 -4.08 -8.54
CA LYS A 26 8.74 -5.50 -8.80
C LYS A 26 10.16 -5.74 -9.33
N PRO A 27 10.73 -4.89 -10.21
CA PRO A 27 12.12 -5.02 -10.64
C PRO A 27 13.15 -4.65 -9.56
N LYS A 28 12.78 -3.80 -8.59
CA LYS A 28 13.65 -3.28 -7.53
C LYS A 28 13.66 -4.20 -6.30
N VAL A 29 12.53 -4.83 -6.02
CA VAL A 29 12.29 -5.70 -4.87
C VAL A 29 11.66 -6.99 -5.37
N LYS A 30 12.48 -8.04 -5.46
CA LYS A 30 12.15 -9.33 -6.08
C LYS A 30 10.80 -9.90 -5.62
N ASP A 31 10.51 -9.75 -4.33
CA ASP A 31 9.34 -10.34 -3.68
C ASP A 31 8.23 -9.32 -3.37
N PHE A 32 8.28 -8.12 -3.95
CA PHE A 32 7.21 -7.14 -3.81
C PHE A 32 5.91 -7.68 -4.42
N GLY A 33 4.86 -7.76 -3.60
CA GLY A 33 3.58 -8.34 -3.97
C GLY A 33 2.61 -7.32 -4.54
N MET A 34 1.62 -7.80 -5.29
CA MET A 34 0.51 -6.95 -5.75
C MET A 34 -0.30 -6.39 -4.57
N ILE A 35 -0.45 -7.16 -3.50
CA ILE A 35 -1.17 -6.71 -2.30
C ILE A 35 -0.43 -5.58 -1.59
N ASP A 36 0.91 -5.59 -1.57
CA ASP A 36 1.71 -4.51 -0.98
C ASP A 36 1.48 -3.19 -1.73
N ALA A 37 1.48 -3.27 -3.07
CA ALA A 37 1.13 -2.16 -3.95
C ALA A 37 -0.29 -1.63 -3.68
N LEU A 38 -1.26 -2.52 -3.46
CA LEU A 38 -2.65 -2.17 -3.21
C LEU A 38 -2.84 -1.45 -1.87
N ILE A 39 -2.10 -1.88 -0.83
CA ILE A 39 -2.07 -1.23 0.48
C ILE A 39 -1.52 0.19 0.35
N LEU A 40 -0.39 0.38 -0.35
CA LEU A 40 0.20 1.69 -0.58
C LEU A 40 -0.71 2.61 -1.39
N ALA A 41 -1.29 2.12 -2.48
CA ALA A 41 -2.23 2.89 -3.31
C ALA A 41 -3.45 3.35 -2.50
N SER A 42 -4.01 2.44 -1.69
CA SER A 42 -5.15 2.74 -0.81
C SER A 42 -4.81 3.80 0.22
N ALA A 43 -3.63 3.71 0.86
CA ALA A 43 -3.15 4.69 1.82
C ALA A 43 -2.92 6.05 1.16
N ASN A 44 -2.23 6.08 0.02
CA ASN A 44 -1.93 7.30 -0.74
C ASN A 44 -3.20 8.04 -1.15
N LYS A 45 -4.18 7.32 -1.72
CA LYS A 45 -5.44 7.91 -2.17
C LYS A 45 -6.21 8.60 -1.04
N LYS A 46 -6.11 8.06 0.19
CA LYS A 46 -6.80 8.61 1.37
C LYS A 46 -5.92 9.56 2.20
N GLY A 47 -4.68 9.84 1.77
CA GLY A 47 -3.74 10.67 2.54
C GLY A 47 -3.36 10.04 3.89
N LEU A 48 -3.36 8.71 3.97
CA LEU A 48 -3.03 7.94 5.16
C LEU A 48 -1.58 7.46 5.11
N LYS A 49 -1.10 6.95 6.25
CA LYS A 49 0.18 6.24 6.36
C LYS A 49 -0.05 4.77 6.63
N VAL A 50 0.82 3.92 6.09
CA VAL A 50 0.83 2.49 6.42
C VAL A 50 1.64 2.28 7.70
N LEU A 51 1.05 1.60 8.69
CA LEU A 51 1.76 1.16 9.90
C LEU A 51 2.01 -0.35 9.79
N THR A 52 3.27 -0.77 9.78
CA THR A 52 3.62 -2.19 9.58
C THR A 52 4.98 -2.53 10.17
N GLY A 53 5.22 -3.81 10.47
CA GLY A 53 6.55 -4.36 10.75
C GLY A 53 7.19 -5.03 9.54
N ASP A 54 6.53 -5.00 8.37
CA ASP A 54 7.02 -5.64 7.14
C ASP A 54 8.09 -4.81 6.44
N LYS A 55 9.29 -5.38 6.31
CA LYS A 55 10.46 -4.71 5.74
C LYS A 55 10.33 -4.34 4.27
N HIS A 56 9.39 -4.94 3.53
CA HIS A 56 9.11 -4.54 2.15
C HIS A 56 8.72 -3.06 2.02
N PHE A 57 8.31 -2.44 3.13
CA PHE A 57 7.83 -1.06 3.16
C PHE A 57 8.87 -0.03 3.67
N GLU A 58 10.07 -0.46 4.08
CA GLU A 58 11.10 0.42 4.71
C GLU A 58 11.56 1.59 3.83
N HIS A 59 11.37 1.51 2.52
CA HIS A 59 11.84 2.51 1.56
C HIS A 59 10.77 3.53 1.14
N PHE A 60 9.57 3.48 1.71
CA PHE A 60 8.48 4.39 1.36
C PHE A 60 8.27 5.48 2.42
N GLU A 61 8.24 6.73 1.97
CA GLU A 61 8.11 7.90 2.87
C GLU A 61 6.78 7.95 3.64
N ASN A 62 5.73 7.35 3.07
CA ASN A 62 4.37 7.29 3.64
C ASN A 62 4.15 6.09 4.59
N VAL A 63 5.23 5.49 5.11
CA VAL A 63 5.18 4.31 5.99
C VAL A 63 5.76 4.65 7.35
N VAL A 64 5.13 4.11 8.40
CA VAL A 64 5.66 4.06 9.76
C VAL A 64 6.00 2.61 10.07
N MET A 65 7.27 2.35 10.36
CA MET A 65 7.75 1.04 10.77
C MET A 65 7.52 0.82 12.28
N LEU A 66 7.08 -0.38 12.66
CA LEU A 66 6.96 -0.84 14.06
C LEU A 66 8.29 -1.28 14.67
#